data_AF-A0A7C1GX59-F1
#
_entry.id   AF-A0A7C1GX59-F1
#
_cell.length_a   1.000
_cell.length_b   1.000
_cell.length_c   1.000
_cell.angle_alpha   90.00
_cell.angle_beta   90.00
_cell.angle_gamma   90.00
#
_symmetry.space_group_name_H-M   'P 1'
#
loop_
_entity.id
_entity.type
_entity.pdbx_description
1 polymer ?
#
loop_
_entity_poly.entity_id
_entity_poly.type
_entity_poly.pdbx_seq_one_letter_code
_entity_poly.pdbx_strand_id
1 'polypeptide(L)'
;MHCYLHNLLFLLKNNQTLGVARLSLPLTDVNKSIGNLRKIIILATVIALAIASIISLIISLTITKPLQEMTKFSQKISKGDFGKKLEFRSQDEMGQLALSLNQMSEDLENKIKVISEDRNKMEVVLSSIIEGIAAIDREGIGSDKSDPYLPPKTTNYKLTKS
;
A
#
# COMPACT_ATOMS: atom_id res chain seq x y z
N MET A 1 -36.87 35.58 -22.58
CA MET A 1 -38.12 35.01 -23.14
C MET A 1 -39.01 34.59 -21.99
N HIS A 2 -39.70 35.54 -21.33
CA HIS A 2 -40.65 35.26 -20.26
C HIS A 2 -42.00 35.88 -20.64
N CYS A 3 -42.90 35.03 -21.10
CA CYS A 3 -44.30 35.39 -21.35
C CYS A 3 -45.03 35.33 -20.00
N TYR A 4 -45.25 36.48 -19.38
CA TYR A 4 -46.20 36.57 -18.28
C TYR A 4 -47.59 36.81 -18.89
N LEU A 5 -48.43 35.79 -18.74
CA LEU A 5 -49.83 35.78 -19.11
C LEU A 5 -50.53 37.01 -18.49
N HIS A 6 -50.84 38.01 -19.31
CA HIS A 6 -51.60 39.19 -18.89
C HIS A 6 -53.06 38.75 -18.75
N ASN A 7 -53.45 38.34 -17.54
CA ASN A 7 -54.83 37.99 -17.22
C ASN A 7 -55.63 39.29 -17.06
N LEU A 8 -56.01 39.88 -18.19
CA LEU A 8 -56.90 41.05 -18.28
C LEU A 8 -58.30 40.52 -18.62
N LEU A 9 -59.09 40.23 -17.60
CA LEU A 9 -60.50 39.88 -17.81
C LEU A 9 -61.27 41.16 -18.15
N PHE A 10 -61.60 41.31 -19.43
CA PHE A 10 -62.35 42.46 -19.93
C PHE A 10 -63.85 42.24 -19.64
N LEU A 11 -64.42 43.03 -18.74
CA LEU A 11 -65.87 43.03 -18.53
C LEU A 11 -66.52 43.99 -19.53
N LEU A 12 -67.08 43.43 -20.61
CA LEU A 12 -67.88 44.18 -21.57
C LEU A 12 -69.35 44.20 -21.12
N LYS A 13 -69.89 45.40 -20.86
CA LYS A 13 -71.34 45.65 -20.82
C LYS A 13 -71.64 46.88 -21.66
N ASN A 14 -72.47 46.71 -22.70
CA ASN A 14 -72.96 47.75 -23.61
C ASN A 14 -71.90 48.59 -24.36
N ASN A 15 -70.96 47.92 -25.03
CA ASN A 15 -70.11 48.51 -26.09
C ASN A 15 -69.34 49.80 -25.72
N GLN A 16 -69.21 50.08 -24.42
CA GLN A 16 -68.36 51.12 -23.85
C GLN A 16 -67.48 50.49 -22.79
N THR A 17 -66.17 50.70 -22.90
CA THR A 17 -65.16 50.13 -22.01
C THR A 17 -65.25 50.78 -20.63
N LEU A 18 -65.87 50.11 -19.65
CA LEU A 18 -66.17 50.66 -18.33
C LEU A 18 -65.03 50.55 -17.30
N GLY A 19 -63.89 49.93 -17.66
CA GLY A 19 -62.69 49.88 -16.83
C GLY A 19 -62.07 48.49 -16.74
N VAL A 20 -60.80 48.45 -16.30
CA VAL A 20 -60.01 47.23 -16.15
C VAL A 20 -59.74 46.96 -14.67
N ALA A 21 -60.34 45.89 -14.13
CA ALA A 21 -60.02 45.40 -12.80
C ALA A 21 -58.73 44.56 -12.87
N ARG A 22 -57.60 45.14 -12.44
CA ARG A 22 -56.36 44.37 -12.25
C ARG A 22 -56.41 43.68 -10.89
N LEU A 23 -56.36 42.36 -10.88
CA LEU A 23 -55.95 41.58 -9.70
C LEU A 23 -54.44 41.78 -9.51
N SER A 24 -54.04 42.91 -8.94
CA SER A 24 -52.70 43.06 -8.39
C SER A 24 -52.66 42.28 -7.06
N LEU A 25 -52.36 40.98 -7.12
CA LEU A 25 -51.81 40.31 -5.93
C LEU A 25 -50.60 41.15 -5.52
N PRO A 26 -50.57 41.72 -4.29
CA PRO A 26 -49.46 42.56 -3.88
C PRO A 26 -48.19 41.71 -3.88
N LEU A 27 -47.34 41.91 -4.89
CA LEU A 27 -46.06 41.21 -5.07
C LEU A 27 -45.11 41.39 -3.87
N THR A 28 -45.44 42.30 -2.95
CA THR A 28 -44.75 42.47 -1.67
C THR A 28 -44.80 41.21 -0.79
N ASP A 29 -45.88 40.44 -0.80
CA ASP A 29 -45.96 39.21 0.01
C ASP A 29 -45.24 38.04 -0.66
N VAL A 30 -45.26 38.01 -2.00
CA VAL A 30 -44.49 37.04 -2.80
C VAL A 30 -42.98 37.26 -2.63
N ASN A 31 -42.52 38.50 -2.68
CA ASN A 31 -41.10 38.82 -2.49
C ASN A 31 -40.60 38.55 -1.06
N LYS A 32 -41.41 38.82 -0.03
CA LYS A 32 -41.08 38.44 1.35
C LYS A 32 -40.99 36.93 1.52
N SER A 33 -41.92 36.19 0.91
CA SER A 33 -41.91 34.72 0.92
C SER A 33 -40.67 34.16 0.22
N ILE A 34 -40.28 34.72 -0.93
CA ILE A 34 -39.05 34.35 -1.65
C ILE A 34 -37.81 34.64 -0.81
N GLY A 35 -37.76 35.77 -0.09
CA GLY A 35 -36.66 36.11 0.81
C GLY A 35 -36.45 35.10 1.93
N ASN A 36 -37.55 34.66 2.56
CA ASN A 36 -37.50 33.63 3.60
C ASN A 36 -37.08 32.27 3.04
N LEU A 37 -37.59 31.88 1.88
CA LEU A 37 -37.17 30.65 1.20
C LEU A 37 -35.67 30.68 0.87
N ARG A 38 -35.14 31.80 0.34
CA ARG A 38 -33.70 31.94 0.09
C ARG A 38 -32.86 31.78 1.35
N LYS A 39 -33.28 32.39 2.48
CA LYS A 39 -32.58 32.24 3.77
C LYS A 39 -32.57 30.78 4.24
N ILE A 40 -33.72 30.10 4.16
CA ILE A 40 -33.84 28.68 4.53
C ILE A 40 -32.93 27.82 3.65
N ILE A 41 -32.92 28.04 2.33
CA ILE A 41 -32.07 27.30 1.40
C ILE A 41 -30.59 27.54 1.71
N ILE A 42 -30.17 28.80 1.88
CA ILE A 42 -28.77 29.12 2.22
C ILE A 42 -28.37 28.43 3.52
N LEU A 43 -29.21 28.52 4.56
CA LEU A 43 -28.94 27.88 5.84
C LEU A 43 -28.85 26.36 5.70
N ALA A 44 -29.77 25.74 4.96
CA ALA A 44 -29.75 24.31 4.68
C ALA A 44 -28.49 23.88 3.92
N THR A 45 -28.06 24.65 2.91
CA THR A 45 -26.82 24.39 2.17
C THR A 45 -25.59 24.51 3.07
N VAL A 46 -25.52 25.53 3.91
CA VAL A 46 -24.40 25.71 4.85
C VAL A 46 -24.34 24.53 5.83
N ILE A 47 -25.47 24.10 6.38
CA ILE A 47 -25.54 22.94 7.27
C ILE A 47 -25.13 21.66 6.54
N ALA A 48 -25.62 21.44 5.32
CA ALA A 48 -25.28 20.26 4.52
C ALA A 48 -23.78 20.20 4.22
N LEU A 49 -23.16 21.34 3.84
CA LEU A 49 -21.72 21.43 3.62
C LEU A 49 -20.94 21.17 4.90
N ALA A 50 -21.37 21.75 6.03
CA ALA A 50 -20.71 21.51 7.31
C ALA A 50 -20.73 20.03 7.68
N ILE A 51 -21.87 19.35 7.54
CA ILE A 51 -22.00 17.91 7.79
C ILE A 51 -21.11 17.11 6.83
N ALA A 52 -21.13 17.42 5.54
CA ALA A 52 -20.30 16.73 4.55
C ALA A 52 -18.80 16.88 4.85
N SER A 53 -18.36 18.09 5.23
CA SER A 53 -16.97 18.33 5.64
C SER A 53 -16.59 17.56 6.90
N ILE A 54 -17.47 17.51 7.90
CA ILE A 54 -17.23 16.74 9.13
C ILE A 54 -17.09 15.25 8.82
N ILE A 55 -18.00 14.68 8.02
CA ILE A 55 -17.93 13.26 7.62
C ILE A 55 -16.65 12.98 6.83
N SER A 56 -16.30 13.86 5.89
CA SER A 56 -15.07 13.73 5.10
C SER A 56 -13.82 13.70 5.99
N LEU A 57 -13.76 14.58 7.00
CA LEU A 57 -12.66 14.60 7.97
C LEU A 57 -12.63 13.33 8.82
N ILE A 58 -13.79 12.84 9.28
CA ILE A 58 -13.87 11.58 10.03
C ILE A 58 -13.30 10.44 9.20
N ILE A 59 -13.78 10.24 7.97
CA ILE A 59 -13.32 9.17 7.07
C ILE A 59 -11.81 9.27 6.80
N SER A 60 -11.31 10.49 6.56
CA SER A 60 -9.89 10.71 6.32
C SER A 60 -9.04 10.24 7.50
N LEU A 61 -9.49 10.51 8.73
CA LEU A 61 -8.77 10.16 9.95
C LEU A 61 -8.95 8.69 10.36
N THR A 62 -10.14 8.13 10.21
CA THR A 62 -10.45 6.78 10.71
C THR A 62 -10.18 5.67 9.69
N ILE A 63 -10.16 5.99 8.40
CA ILE A 63 -9.98 4.98 7.34
C ILE A 63 -8.76 5.31 6.48
N THR A 64 -8.73 6.50 5.87
CA THR A 64 -7.70 6.80 4.86
C THR A 64 -6.28 6.84 5.47
N LYS A 65 -6.10 7.49 6.61
CA LYS A 65 -4.80 7.55 7.29
C LYS A 65 -4.28 6.16 7.70
N PRO A 66 -5.03 5.31 8.43
CA PRO A 66 -4.59 3.95 8.73
C PRO A 66 -4.24 3.11 7.50
N LEU A 67 -5.02 3.20 6.42
CA LEU A 67 -4.73 2.48 5.18
C LEU A 67 -3.40 2.93 4.54
N GLN A 68 -3.11 4.23 4.58
CA GLN A 68 -1.82 4.74 4.10
C GLN A 68 -0.65 4.23 4.97
N GLU A 69 -0.84 4.11 6.27
CA GLU A 69 0.17 3.55 7.18
C GLU A 69 0.40 2.06 6.92
N MET A 70 -0.67 1.27 6.76
CA MET A 70 -0.59 -0.14 6.36
C MET A 70 0.15 -0.32 5.02
N THR A 71 -0.14 0.54 4.04
CA THR A 71 0.54 0.53 2.74
C THR A 71 2.04 0.81 2.90
N LYS A 72 2.40 1.84 3.68
CA LYS A 72 3.81 2.16 3.95
C LYS A 72 4.51 1.02 4.70
N PHE A 73 3.81 0.35 5.60
CA PHE A 73 4.33 -0.80 6.32
C PHE A 73 4.61 -1.97 5.38
N SER A 74 3.65 -2.31 4.50
CA SER A 74 3.84 -3.33 3.46
C SER A 74 5.02 -3.02 2.53
N GLN A 75 5.21 -1.76 2.15
CA GLN A 75 6.38 -1.34 1.36
C GLN A 75 7.72 -1.46 2.10
N LYS A 76 7.73 -1.41 3.43
CA LYS A 76 8.94 -1.65 4.23
C LYS A 76 9.28 -3.14 4.26
N ILE A 77 8.27 -3.99 4.50
CA ILE A 77 8.39 -5.45 4.41
C ILE A 77 8.94 -5.84 3.04
N SER A 78 8.39 -5.30 1.94
CA SER A 78 8.86 -5.64 0.58
C SER A 78 10.32 -5.25 0.31
N LYS A 79 10.91 -4.35 1.12
CA LYS A 79 12.31 -3.91 1.03
C LYS A 79 13.24 -4.67 1.98
N GLY A 80 12.73 -5.63 2.74
CA GLY A 80 13.54 -6.39 3.69
C GLY A 80 13.57 -5.86 5.12
N ASP A 81 12.83 -4.79 5.44
CA ASP A 81 12.71 -4.27 6.82
C ASP A 81 11.66 -5.08 7.58
N PHE A 82 12.05 -6.30 7.96
CA PHE A 82 11.28 -7.19 8.84
C PHE A 82 11.65 -6.90 10.29
N GLY A 83 10.69 -6.89 11.21
CA GLY A 83 10.92 -6.69 12.65
C GLY A 83 10.22 -5.46 13.25
N LYS A 84 9.62 -4.60 12.41
CA LYS A 84 8.68 -3.57 12.89
C LYS A 84 7.27 -4.13 12.92
N LYS A 85 6.49 -3.70 13.90
CA LYS A 85 5.06 -4.03 14.02
C LYS A 85 4.23 -2.81 13.69
N LEU A 86 3.14 -3.03 12.96
CA LEU A 86 2.10 -2.04 12.77
C LEU A 86 1.26 -1.96 14.05
N GLU A 87 1.36 -0.85 14.78
CA GLU A 87 0.57 -0.58 15.99
C GLU A 87 -0.77 0.04 15.62
N PHE A 88 -1.69 -0.78 15.12
CA PHE A 88 -3.06 -0.35 14.84
C PHE A 88 -4.04 -1.20 15.67
N ARG A 89 -4.84 -0.54 16.50
CA ARG A 89 -5.84 -1.19 17.36
C ARG A 89 -7.22 -0.80 16.87
N SER A 90 -7.84 -1.69 16.12
CA SER A 90 -9.27 -1.65 15.82
C SER A 90 -9.86 -3.05 15.98
N GLN A 91 -11.15 -3.13 16.23
CA GLN A 91 -11.89 -4.41 16.36
C GLN A 91 -12.66 -4.76 15.07
N ASP A 92 -12.44 -3.98 14.01
CA ASP A 92 -13.03 -4.15 12.69
C ASP A 92 -12.11 -4.95 11.74
N GLU A 93 -12.49 -4.99 10.46
CA GLU A 93 -11.74 -5.63 9.39
C GLU A 93 -10.36 -5.00 9.18
N MET A 94 -10.18 -3.71 9.50
CA MET A 94 -8.90 -3.03 9.38
C MET A 94 -7.94 -3.46 10.50
N GLY A 95 -8.48 -3.70 11.70
CA GLY A 95 -7.75 -4.34 12.80
C GLY A 95 -7.27 -5.75 12.44
N GLN A 96 -8.13 -6.55 11.82
CA GLN A 96 -7.75 -7.89 11.34
C GLN A 96 -6.67 -7.81 10.26
N LEU A 97 -6.79 -6.88 9.32
CA LEU A 97 -5.76 -6.65 8.30
C LEU A 97 -4.40 -6.26 8.92
N ALA A 98 -4.39 -5.40 9.93
CA ALA A 98 -3.17 -5.05 10.66
C ALA A 98 -2.51 -6.28 11.29
N LEU A 99 -3.31 -7.15 11.92
CA LEU A 99 -2.82 -8.39 12.51
C LEU A 99 -2.25 -9.34 11.45
N SER A 100 -2.92 -9.50 10.31
CA SER A 100 -2.44 -10.33 9.21
C SER A 100 -1.14 -9.81 8.60
N LEU A 101 -0.99 -8.49 8.43
CA LEU A 101 0.25 -7.88 7.95
C LEU A 101 1.41 -8.08 8.94
N ASN A 102 1.14 -7.97 10.25
CA ASN A 102 2.14 -8.25 11.28
C ASN A 102 2.58 -9.71 11.25
N GLN A 103 1.63 -10.65 11.18
CA GLN A 103 1.94 -12.08 11.10
C GLN A 103 2.78 -12.40 9.86
N MET A 104 2.42 -11.83 8.71
CA MET A 104 3.19 -12.00 7.47
C MET A 104 4.62 -11.48 7.60
N SER A 105 4.82 -10.33 8.26
CA SER A 105 6.17 -9.80 8.52
C SER A 105 6.99 -10.74 9.39
N GLU A 106 6.38 -11.28 10.45
CA GLU A 106 7.03 -12.19 11.39
C GLU A 106 7.38 -13.53 10.74
N ASP A 107 6.46 -14.08 9.95
CA ASP A 107 6.69 -15.33 9.21
C ASP A 107 7.84 -15.18 8.21
N LEU A 108 7.95 -14.03 7.56
CA LEU A 108 9.02 -13.75 6.60
C LEU A 108 10.38 -13.58 7.30
N GLU A 109 10.43 -12.88 8.44
CA GLU A 109 11.62 -12.77 9.27
C GLU A 109 12.12 -14.15 9.72
N ASN A 110 11.20 -14.99 10.23
CA ASN A 110 11.50 -16.34 10.67
C ASN A 110 12.01 -17.23 9.53
N LYS A 111 11.39 -17.17 8.35
CA LYS A 111 11.83 -17.93 7.18
C LYS A 111 13.25 -17.53 6.76
N ILE A 112 13.56 -16.24 6.75
CA ILE A 112 14.90 -15.75 6.40
C ILE A 112 15.94 -16.19 7.42
N LYS A 113 15.60 -16.13 8.71
CA LYS A 113 16.47 -16.61 9.79
C LYS A 113 16.79 -18.10 9.63
N VAL A 114 15.78 -18.93 9.39
CA VAL A 114 15.97 -20.38 9.14
C VAL A 114 16.88 -20.62 7.94
N ILE A 115 16.64 -19.93 6.82
CA ILE A 115 17.48 -20.06 5.62
C ILE A 115 18.93 -19.65 5.91
N SER A 116 19.14 -18.59 6.70
CA SER A 116 20.49 -18.15 7.09
C SER A 116 21.18 -19.17 8.00
N GLU A 117 20.46 -19.74 8.96
CA GLU A 117 21.00 -20.76 9.85
C GLU A 117 21.39 -22.03 9.08
N ASP A 118 20.56 -22.46 8.13
CA ASP A 118 20.84 -23.63 7.31
C ASP A 118 22.04 -23.41 6.38
N ARG A 119 22.22 -22.20 5.84
CA ARG A 119 23.46 -21.83 5.13
C ARG A 119 24.69 -21.92 6.02
N ASN A 120 24.64 -21.34 7.22
CA ASN A 120 25.78 -21.37 8.14
C ASN A 120 26.16 -22.80 8.55
N LYS A 121 25.17 -23.68 8.77
CA LYS A 121 25.43 -25.10 9.07
C LYS A 121 26.17 -25.78 7.90
N MET A 122 25.78 -25.50 6.65
CA MET A 122 26.45 -26.06 5.48
C MET A 122 27.91 -25.61 5.39
N GLU A 123 28.20 -24.33 5.61
CA GLU A 123 29.58 -23.81 5.62
C GLU A 123 30.45 -24.50 6.68
N VAL A 124 29.92 -24.72 7.88
CA VAL A 124 30.62 -25.45 8.95
C VAL A 124 30.94 -26.89 8.55
N VAL A 125 30.00 -27.58 7.90
CA VAL A 125 30.21 -28.95 7.40
C VAL A 125 31.28 -28.99 6.30
N LEU A 126 31.28 -28.03 5.39
CA LEU A 126 32.31 -27.96 4.34
C LEU A 126 33.69 -27.64 4.93
N SER A 127 33.77 -26.73 5.90
CA SER A 127 35.02 -26.39 6.60
C SER A 127 35.63 -27.60 7.32
N SER A 128 34.81 -28.39 8.00
CA SER A 128 35.30 -29.55 8.75
C SER A 128 35.83 -30.68 7.84
N ILE A 129 35.26 -30.85 6.64
CA ILE A 129 35.77 -31.80 5.65
C ILE A 129 37.16 -31.39 5.13
N ILE A 130 37.36 -30.10 4.86
CA ILE A 130 38.65 -29.58 4.36
C ILE A 130 39.75 -29.75 5.41
N GLU A 131 39.47 -29.44 6.67
CA GLU A 131 40.40 -29.65 7.79
C GLU A 131 40.76 -31.13 7.95
N GLY A 132 39.79 -32.04 7.82
CA GLY A 132 40.01 -33.47 7.87
C GLY A 132 40.96 -33.98 6.77
N ILE A 133 40.79 -33.53 5.52
CA ILE A 133 41.67 -33.93 4.41
C ILE A 133 43.08 -33.33 4.58
N ALA A 134 43.18 -32.08 5.03
CA ALA A 134 44.47 -31.43 5.30
C ALA A 134 45.25 -32.11 6.44
N ALA A 135 44.56 -32.66 7.44
CA ALA A 135 45.18 -33.45 8.50
C ALA A 135 45.74 -34.78 7.97
N ILE A 136 45.02 -35.45 7.06
CA ILE A 136 45.44 -36.74 6.48
C ILE A 136 46.69 -36.60 5.59
N ASP A 137 46.78 -35.55 4.76
CA ASP A 137 47.97 -35.30 3.92
C ASP A 137 49.24 -35.09 4.77
N ARG A 138 49.08 -34.44 5.92
CA ARG A 138 50.19 -34.14 6.84
C ARG A 138 50.59 -35.33 7.72
N GLU A 139 49.70 -36.30 7.94
CA GLU A 139 50.01 -37.58 8.61
C GLU A 139 50.47 -38.68 7.64
N GLY A 140 50.20 -38.55 6.33
CA GLY A 140 50.57 -39.53 5.30
C GLY A 140 51.98 -39.40 4.71
N ILE A 141 52.66 -38.26 4.88
CA ILE A 141 54.01 -38.02 4.31
C ILE A 141 55.12 -38.27 5.36
N GLY A 142 54.93 -39.30 6.19
CA GLY A 142 55.90 -39.75 7.19
C GLY A 142 56.59 -41.08 6.89
N SER A 143 56.08 -41.90 5.96
CA SER A 143 56.61 -43.25 5.79
C SER A 143 56.06 -43.99 4.56
N ASP A 144 56.54 -43.66 3.35
CA ASP A 144 56.92 -44.67 2.36
C ASP A 144 57.75 -44.05 1.22
N LYS A 145 59.04 -44.38 1.16
CA LYS A 145 59.90 -44.16 0.00
C LYS A 145 60.14 -45.53 -0.65
N SER A 146 59.15 -46.06 -1.36
CA SER A 146 59.33 -47.19 -2.26
C SER A 146 58.38 -47.08 -3.46
N ASP A 147 58.72 -46.19 -4.39
CA ASP A 147 58.09 -46.11 -5.71
C ASP A 147 58.52 -47.34 -6.55
N PRO A 148 57.62 -48.28 -6.88
CA PRO A 148 57.95 -49.48 -7.65
C PRO A 148 58.00 -49.25 -9.16
N TYR A 149 57.73 -48.04 -9.65
CA TYR A 149 57.61 -47.74 -11.08
C TYR A 149 58.60 -46.66 -11.54
N LEU A 150 59.88 -46.83 -11.20
CA LEU A 150 60.95 -46.16 -11.94
C LEU A 150 61.35 -46.97 -13.19
N PRO A 151 61.22 -46.41 -14.41
CA PRO A 151 61.78 -47.07 -15.59
C PRO A 151 63.32 -47.10 -15.49
N PRO A 152 63.97 -48.17 -16.01
CA PRO A 152 65.42 -48.32 -15.91
C PRO A 152 66.14 -47.20 -16.65
N LYS A 153 67.11 -46.57 -15.97
CA LYS A 153 68.03 -45.61 -16.60
C LYS A 153 68.87 -46.34 -17.65
N THR A 154 68.67 -45.99 -18.92
CA THR A 154 69.53 -46.43 -20.01
C THR A 154 70.86 -45.67 -19.94
N THR A 155 71.88 -46.36 -19.41
CA THR A 155 73.28 -45.95 -19.55
C THR A 155 73.68 -46.12 -21.02
N ASN A 156 73.73 -45.02 -21.77
CA ASN A 156 74.30 -45.03 -23.11
C ASN A 156 75.82 -45.16 -23.02
N TYR A 157 76.30 -46.35 -23.38
CA TYR A 157 77.72 -46.61 -23.64
C TYR A 157 78.14 -45.91 -24.93
N LYS A 158 79.22 -45.12 -24.82
CA LYS A 158 80.02 -44.67 -25.95
C LYS A 158 80.42 -45.87 -26.81
N LEU A 159 80.17 -45.78 -28.12
CA LEU A 159 80.96 -46.48 -29.10
C LEU A 159 81.52 -45.46 -30.11
N THR A 160 82.80 -45.20 -29.90
CA THR A 160 83.78 -44.69 -30.88
C THR A 160 83.98 -45.66 -32.04
N LYS A 161 84.47 -45.10 -33.17
CA LYS A 161 85.00 -45.69 -34.41
C LYS A 161 83.97 -45.76 -35.54
N SER A 162 84.29 -45.40 -36.78
CA SER A 162 85.52 -44.92 -37.43
C SER A 162 85.12 -44.22 -38.71
#